data_AF-A0A284S3H7-F1
#
_entry.id   AF-A0A284S3H7-F1
#
_cell.length_a   1.000
_cell.length_b   1.000
_cell.length_c   1.000
_cell.angle_alpha   90.00
_cell.angle_beta   90.00
_cell.angle_gamma   90.00
#
_symmetry.space_group_name_H-M   'P 1'
#
loop_
_entity.id
_entity.type
_entity.pdbx_description
1 polymer ?
#
loop_
_entity_poly.entity_id
_entity_poly.type
_entity_poly.pdbx_seq_one_letter_code
_entity_poly.pdbx_strand_id
1 'polypeptide(L)'
;MTEPLPVDHLCGGFVRRDDRTDEDWFAEVCIEKGRVLGLDVQLAEGRDRCGKLVVESMDGELYTFAIRATHQFLIPEDTYTLLGSSERVKHPDIDRIRRQYWAVGRRLSDKRFEKVSVVMVDDQENVTRLKGLCITTRSRNILV
;
A
#
# COMPACT_ATOMS: atom_id res chain seq x y z
N MET A 1 28.48 3.59 -2.29
CA MET A 1 27.81 2.32 -1.93
C MET A 1 26.51 2.28 -2.69
N THR A 2 26.37 1.31 -3.59
CA THR A 2 25.19 1.16 -4.45
C THR A 2 24.49 -0.10 -3.98
N GLU A 3 23.68 0.03 -2.92
CA GLU A 3 22.78 -1.05 -2.55
C GLU A 3 21.83 -1.25 -3.74
N PRO A 4 21.76 -2.46 -4.33
CA PRO A 4 20.86 -2.70 -5.44
C PRO A 4 19.43 -2.53 -4.92
N LEU A 5 18.66 -1.69 -5.60
CA LEU A 5 17.23 -1.57 -5.34
C LEU A 5 16.62 -2.98 -5.35
N PRO A 6 15.74 -3.32 -4.39
CA PRO A 6 15.09 -4.62 -4.39
C PRO A 6 14.44 -4.86 -5.74
N VAL A 7 14.65 -6.04 -6.31
CA VAL A 7 14.09 -6.47 -7.60
C VAL A 7 12.57 -6.54 -7.44
N ASP A 8 11.94 -5.40 -7.68
CA ASP A 8 10.52 -5.22 -7.46
C ASP A 8 9.76 -6.05 -8.49
N HIS A 9 8.94 -6.97 -8.00
CA HIS A 9 8.06 -7.75 -8.85
C HIS A 9 6.95 -6.82 -9.34
N LEU A 10 7.15 -6.24 -10.54
CA LEU A 10 6.20 -5.52 -11.39
C LEU A 10 4.83 -5.25 -10.72
N CYS A 11 4.77 -4.31 -9.77
CA CYS A 11 3.53 -3.70 -9.35
C CYS A 11 3.28 -2.50 -10.26
N GLY A 12 2.57 -2.73 -11.36
CA GLY A 12 2.29 -1.73 -12.38
C GLY A 12 1.31 -0.67 -11.87
N GLY A 13 1.82 0.38 -11.22
CA GLY A 13 1.10 1.62 -10.96
C GLY A 13 1.75 2.77 -11.72
N PHE A 14 0.99 3.52 -12.52
CA PHE A 14 1.53 4.66 -13.25
C PHE A 14 1.36 5.95 -12.44
N VAL A 15 2.49 6.49 -11.95
CA VAL A 15 2.56 7.90 -11.55
C VAL A 15 2.54 8.74 -12.82
N ARG A 16 1.78 9.83 -12.81
CA ARG A 16 1.66 10.77 -13.92
C ARG A 16 1.98 12.17 -13.43
N ARG A 17 2.56 13.00 -14.30
CA ARG A 17 2.79 14.43 -14.03
C ARG A 17 1.73 15.27 -14.74
N ASP A 18 1.28 16.33 -14.10
CA ASP A 18 0.44 17.36 -14.70
C ASP A 18 1.30 18.56 -15.09
N ASP A 19 1.59 18.73 -16.38
CA ASP A 19 2.49 19.79 -16.85
C ASP A 19 1.99 21.21 -16.55
N ARG A 20 0.70 21.39 -16.23
CA ARG A 20 0.13 22.70 -15.93
C ARG A 20 0.32 23.10 -14.47
N THR A 21 0.15 22.15 -13.55
CA THR A 21 0.28 22.41 -12.11
C THR A 21 1.64 21.99 -11.56
N ASP A 22 2.45 21.32 -12.38
CA ASP A 22 3.72 20.69 -12.02
C ASP A 22 3.58 19.65 -10.90
N GLU A 23 2.42 18.99 -10.82
CA GLU A 23 2.10 18.04 -9.76
C GLU A 23 2.13 16.59 -10.27
N ASP A 24 2.77 15.72 -9.49
CA ASP A 24 2.69 14.27 -9.68
C ASP A 24 1.40 13.71 -9.05
N TRP A 25 0.76 12.75 -9.70
CA TRP A 25 -0.46 12.14 -9.22
C TRP A 25 -0.58 10.65 -9.53
N PHE A 26 -1.33 9.96 -8.66
CA PHE A 26 -1.63 8.54 -8.73
C PHE A 26 -3.14 8.30 -8.65
N ALA A 27 -3.72 7.63 -9.65
CA ALA A 27 -5.17 7.35 -9.69
C ALA A 27 -5.52 5.87 -9.87
N GLU A 28 -5.07 5.04 -8.93
CA GLU A 28 -5.51 3.65 -8.86
C GLU A 28 -6.22 3.35 -7.53
N VAL A 29 -5.83 2.28 -6.86
CA VAL A 29 -6.53 1.71 -5.71
C VAL A 29 -6.16 2.48 -4.46
N CYS A 30 -7.15 2.93 -3.72
CA CYS A 30 -7.00 3.68 -2.48
C CYS A 30 -7.82 3.04 -1.37
N ILE A 31 -7.19 2.80 -0.22
CA ILE A 31 -7.88 2.58 1.05
C ILE A 31 -7.78 3.89 1.82
N GLU A 32 -8.90 4.59 2.00
CA GLU A 32 -8.90 5.92 2.62
C GLU A 32 -8.45 5.87 4.08
N LYS A 33 -8.90 4.86 4.83
CA LYS A 33 -8.59 4.67 6.25
C LYS A 33 -8.23 3.22 6.52
N GLY A 34 -6.96 2.98 6.82
CA GLY A 34 -6.46 1.70 7.31
C GLY A 34 -5.57 1.91 8.52
N ARG A 35 -5.90 1.26 9.63
CA ARG A 35 -5.12 1.32 10.87
C ARG A 35 -3.98 0.33 10.79
N VAL A 36 -2.76 0.83 10.86
CA VAL A 36 -1.51 0.05 10.82
C VAL A 36 -1.04 -0.18 12.25
N LEU A 37 -0.72 -1.43 12.58
CA LEU A 37 -0.31 -1.87 13.92
C LEU A 37 0.94 -2.76 13.86
N GLY A 38 1.78 -2.70 14.89
CA GLY A 38 2.93 -3.60 15.08
C GLY A 38 4.12 -3.39 14.14
N LEU A 39 4.22 -2.24 13.47
CA LEU A 39 5.37 -1.88 12.61
C LEU A 39 6.22 -0.75 13.19
N ASP A 40 5.97 -0.37 14.44
CA ASP A 40 6.65 0.69 15.19
C ASP A 40 7.80 0.15 16.07
N VAL A 41 7.92 -1.17 16.20
CA VAL A 41 9.00 -1.82 16.96
C VAL A 41 10.17 -2.19 16.05
N GLN A 42 11.38 -1.88 16.49
CA GLN A 42 12.62 -2.27 15.82
C GLN A 42 12.91 -3.76 16.08
N LEU A 43 13.14 -4.53 15.01
CA LEU A 43 13.61 -5.91 15.11
C LEU A 43 15.13 -5.99 14.88
N ALA A 44 15.71 -7.15 15.18
CA ALA A 44 17.09 -7.43 14.82
C ALA A 44 17.29 -7.23 13.30
N GLU A 45 18.43 -6.63 12.95
CA GLU A 45 18.77 -6.24 11.59
C GLU A 45 18.66 -7.44 10.61
N GLY A 46 18.05 -7.23 9.45
CA GLY A 46 17.86 -8.27 8.43
C GLY A 46 16.59 -9.12 8.55
N ARG A 47 15.68 -8.83 9.50
CA ARG A 47 14.34 -9.44 9.54
C ARG A 47 13.27 -8.47 9.06
N ASP A 48 12.33 -8.99 8.26
CA ASP A 48 11.10 -8.28 7.93
C ASP A 48 10.28 -8.04 9.20
N ARG A 49 9.67 -6.86 9.27
CA ARG A 49 8.75 -6.51 10.36
C ARG A 49 7.34 -6.90 9.98
N CYS A 50 6.66 -7.62 10.87
CA CYS A 50 5.31 -8.10 10.66
C CYS A 50 4.34 -7.27 11.50
N GLY A 51 3.26 -6.81 10.87
CA GLY A 51 2.22 -6.03 11.50
C GLY A 51 0.84 -6.44 11.02
N LYS A 52 -0.14 -5.61 11.36
CA LYS A 52 -1.54 -5.79 10.97
C LYS A 52 -2.08 -4.53 10.32
N LEU A 53 -2.86 -4.71 9.26
CA LEU A 53 -3.71 -3.69 8.68
C LEU A 53 -5.15 -4.00 9.09
N VAL A 54 -5.76 -3.10 9.84
CA VAL A 54 -7.17 -3.15 10.21
C VAL A 54 -7.93 -2.15 9.35
N VAL A 55 -8.98 -2.63 8.68
CA VAL A 55 -9.84 -1.82 7.79
C VAL A 55 -11.29 -2.07 8.14
N GLU A 56 -12.10 -1.04 7.99
CA GLU A 56 -13.54 -1.10 8.21
C GLU A 56 -14.25 -1.25 6.86
N SER A 57 -15.20 -2.19 6.77
CA SER A 57 -16.04 -2.36 5.59
C SER A 57 -17.13 -1.29 5.53
N MET A 58 -17.85 -1.24 4.41
CA MET A 58 -19.01 -0.36 4.26
C MET A 58 -20.14 -0.68 5.26
N ASP A 59 -20.18 -1.92 5.77
CA ASP A 59 -21.16 -2.39 6.76
C ASP A 59 -20.70 -2.14 8.21
N GLY A 60 -19.53 -1.50 8.40
CA GLY A 60 -18.96 -1.21 9.72
C GLY A 60 -18.21 -2.39 10.36
N GLU A 61 -18.03 -3.50 9.63
CA GLU A 61 -17.28 -4.65 10.13
C GLU A 61 -15.77 -4.43 10.00
N LEU A 62 -15.02 -4.81 11.03
CA LEU A 62 -13.56 -4.70 11.04
C LEU A 62 -12.90 -5.96 10.50
N TYR A 63 -12.02 -5.78 9.52
CA TYR A 63 -11.22 -6.82 8.91
C TYR A 63 -9.75 -6.61 9.21
N THR A 64 -9.04 -7.69 9.52
CA THR A 64 -7.61 -7.65 9.82
C THR A 64 -6.82 -8.46 8.78
N PHE A 65 -5.75 -7.85 8.29
CA PHE A 65 -4.83 -8.41 7.31
C PHE A 65 -3.40 -8.40 7.85
N ALA A 66 -2.67 -9.49 7.65
CA ALA A 66 -1.23 -9.51 7.96
C ALA A 66 -0.47 -8.68 6.93
N ILE A 67 0.41 -7.80 7.40
CA ILE A 67 1.28 -6.98 6.54
C ILE A 67 2.74 -7.12 6.95
N ARG A 68 3.64 -6.86 6.02
CA ARG A 68 5.09 -6.87 6.24
C ARG A 68 5.73 -5.59 5.73
N ALA A 69 6.79 -5.15 6.40
CA ALA A 69 7.70 -4.11 5.93
C ALA A 69 9.10 -4.71 5.81
N THR A 70 9.68 -4.64 4.60
CA THR A 70 11.02 -5.16 4.28
C THR A 70 12.13 -4.14 4.53
N HIS A 71 11.77 -2.87 4.74
CA HIS A 71 12.68 -1.80 5.13
C HIS A 71 12.77 -1.68 6.66
N GLN A 72 13.77 -0.96 7.16
CA GLN A 72 14.00 -0.77 8.60
C GLN A 72 13.29 0.46 9.22
N PHE A 73 12.78 1.39 8.39
CA PHE A 73 12.06 2.58 8.91
C PHE A 73 10.80 2.24 9.71
N LEU A 74 10.74 2.69 10.96
CA LEU A 74 9.57 2.49 11.83
C LEU A 74 8.32 3.14 11.22
N ILE A 75 7.20 2.43 11.29
CA ILE A 75 5.89 2.95 10.88
C ILE A 75 5.07 3.05 12.17
N PRO A 76 4.85 4.26 12.71
CA PRO A 76 4.07 4.45 13.93
C PRO A 76 2.67 3.84 13.79
N GLU A 77 2.14 3.32 14.88
CA GLU A 77 0.75 2.87 14.90
C GLU A 77 -0.19 4.06 14.73
N ASP A 78 -0.94 4.08 13.63
CA ASP A 78 -1.88 5.15 13.31
C ASP A 78 -2.86 4.69 12.21
N THR A 79 -3.83 5.55 11.89
CA THR A 79 -4.67 5.43 10.71
C THR A 79 -4.03 6.16 9.54
N TYR A 80 -3.80 5.41 8.46
CA TYR A 80 -3.19 5.92 7.24
C TYR A 80 -4.13 5.75 6.05
N THR A 81 -3.80 6.46 4.97
CA THR A 81 -4.29 6.17 3.63
C THR A 81 -3.29 5.23 2.96
N LEU A 82 -3.79 4.24 2.22
CA LEU A 82 -2.96 3.27 1.52
C LEU A 82 -3.23 3.33 0.03
N LEU A 83 -2.19 3.52 -0.77
CA LEU A 83 -2.25 3.52 -2.23
C LEU A 83 -1.65 2.23 -2.79
N GLY A 84 -2.43 1.52 -3.59
CA GLY A 84 -2.04 0.24 -4.18
C GLY A 84 -2.23 0.21 -5.69
N SER A 85 -1.47 -0.64 -6.36
CA SER A 85 -1.67 -0.91 -7.79
C SER A 85 -2.86 -1.86 -7.98
N SER A 86 -3.65 -1.59 -9.02
CA SER A 86 -4.65 -2.50 -9.55
C SER A 86 -4.00 -3.42 -10.59
N GLU A 87 -4.29 -4.72 -10.55
CA GLU A 87 -3.96 -5.63 -11.65
C GLU A 87 -4.65 -5.17 -12.93
N ARG A 88 -3.95 -4.40 -13.77
CA ARG A 88 -4.49 -4.01 -15.08
C ARG A 88 -4.22 -5.03 -16.19
N VAL A 89 -3.51 -6.13 -15.91
CA VAL A 89 -3.20 -7.11 -16.97
C VAL A 89 -3.34 -8.52 -16.41
N LYS A 90 -4.43 -9.20 -16.80
CA LYS A 90 -4.50 -10.65 -16.83
C LYS A 90 -3.55 -11.13 -17.93
N HIS A 91 -2.25 -11.20 -17.66
CA HIS A 91 -1.36 -11.95 -18.53
C HIS A 91 -1.59 -13.44 -18.23
N PRO A 92 -1.98 -14.26 -19.22
CA PRO A 92 -2.36 -15.66 -19.00
C PRO A 92 -1.21 -16.53 -18.44
N ASP A 93 0.04 -16.07 -18.51
CA ASP A 93 1.22 -16.76 -17.98
C ASP A 93 1.69 -16.25 -16.60
N ILE A 94 0.98 -15.28 -16.01
CA ILE A 94 1.41 -14.60 -14.78
C ILE A 94 0.37 -14.87 -13.67
N ASP A 95 0.50 -16.04 -13.06
CA ASP A 95 -0.15 -16.43 -11.81
C ASP A 95 0.52 -15.71 -10.60
N ARG A 96 0.72 -14.38 -10.67
CA ARG A 96 1.67 -13.65 -9.78
C ARG A 96 1.12 -12.44 -9.02
N ILE A 97 -0.02 -12.51 -8.34
CA ILE A 97 -0.17 -11.68 -7.12
C ILE A 97 -0.12 -12.57 -5.88
N ARG A 98 1.02 -13.23 -5.69
CA ARG A 98 1.37 -13.77 -4.37
C ARG A 98 1.47 -12.64 -3.31
N ARG A 99 1.76 -11.40 -3.76
CA ARG A 99 2.11 -10.26 -2.91
C ARG A 99 1.57 -8.97 -3.50
N GLN A 100 0.89 -8.16 -2.70
CA GLN A 100 0.47 -6.81 -3.09
C GLN A 100 1.16 -5.74 -2.23
N TYR A 101 1.79 -4.77 -2.87
CA TYR A 101 2.43 -3.64 -2.20
C TYR A 101 1.48 -2.46 -2.07
N TRP A 102 1.62 -1.74 -0.97
CA TRP A 102 0.83 -0.58 -0.60
C TRP A 102 1.74 0.53 -0.09
N ALA A 103 1.69 1.70 -0.72
CA ALA A 103 2.29 2.91 -0.17
C ALA A 103 1.42 3.39 0.99
N VAL A 104 2.00 3.45 2.19
CA VAL A 104 1.37 3.95 3.41
C VAL A 104 1.68 5.43 3.51
N GLY A 105 0.67 6.27 3.70
CA GLY A 105 0.87 7.71 3.81
C GLY A 105 -0.27 8.44 4.47
N ARG A 106 -0.05 9.73 4.69
CA ARG A 106 -1.02 10.62 5.30
C ARG A 106 -1.82 11.34 4.21
N ARG A 107 -3.14 11.32 4.36
CA ARG A 107 -4.03 12.17 3.57
C ARG A 107 -3.93 13.59 4.11
N LEU A 108 -3.52 14.50 3.23
CA LEU A 108 -3.56 15.93 3.47
C LEU A 108 -4.83 16.52 2.81
N SER A 109 -5.05 17.82 2.97
CA SER A 109 -6.11 18.52 2.23
C SER A 109 -5.92 18.40 0.71
N ASP A 110 -6.98 18.66 -0.04
CA ASP A 110 -6.93 18.73 -1.52
C ASP A 110 -6.43 17.46 -2.21
N LYS A 111 -6.74 16.29 -1.63
CA LYS A 111 -6.35 14.97 -2.15
C LYS A 111 -4.84 14.71 -2.19
N ARG A 112 -4.05 15.54 -1.48
CA ARG A 112 -2.61 15.34 -1.35
C ARG A 112 -2.29 14.14 -0.46
N PHE A 113 -1.23 13.45 -0.79
CA PHE A 113 -0.78 12.22 -0.14
C PHE A 113 0.72 12.33 0.14
N GLU A 114 1.04 12.40 1.42
CA GLU A 114 2.43 12.38 1.90
C GLU A 114 2.81 10.93 2.23
N LYS A 115 3.79 10.38 1.50
CA LYS A 115 4.24 9.01 1.72
C LYS A 115 5.00 8.91 3.04
N VAL A 116 4.57 7.99 3.89
CA VAL A 116 5.30 7.60 5.12
C VAL A 116 6.17 6.39 4.82
N SER A 117 5.61 5.34 4.23
CA SER A 117 6.35 4.10 3.98
C SER A 117 5.70 3.19 2.92
N VAL A 118 6.18 1.94 2.82
CA VAL A 118 5.60 0.89 1.97
C VAL A 118 5.45 -0.39 2.77
N VAL A 119 4.30 -1.04 2.64
CA VAL A 119 4.04 -2.36 3.23
C VAL A 119 3.57 -3.34 2.16
N MET A 120 3.63 -4.62 2.46
CA MET A 120 3.15 -5.68 1.58
C MET A 120 2.18 -6.61 2.31
N VAL A 121 1.16 -7.08 1.60
CA VAL A 121 0.31 -8.21 2.01
C VAL A 121 0.86 -9.46 1.31
N ASP A 122 1.41 -10.41 2.08
CA ASP A 122 2.20 -11.56 1.59
C ASP A 122 1.40 -12.87 1.48
N ASP A 123 0.12 -12.79 1.15
CA ASP A 123 -0.73 -13.96 1.06
C ASP A 123 -1.87 -13.76 0.05
N GLN A 124 -1.99 -14.70 -0.89
CA GLN A 124 -2.99 -14.66 -1.97
C GLN A 124 -4.42 -14.67 -1.40
N GLU A 125 -4.67 -15.40 -0.30
CA GLU A 125 -5.98 -15.43 0.33
C GLU A 125 -6.32 -14.04 0.89
N ASN A 126 -5.40 -13.43 1.65
CA ASN A 126 -5.56 -12.08 2.17
C ASN A 126 -5.71 -11.03 1.08
N VAL A 127 -4.93 -11.10 0.00
CA VAL A 127 -5.09 -10.20 -1.17
C VAL A 127 -6.48 -10.37 -1.79
N THR A 128 -6.96 -11.60 -1.94
CA THR A 128 -8.27 -11.90 -2.54
C THR A 128 -9.41 -11.43 -1.63
N ARG A 129 -9.30 -11.66 -0.32
CA ARG A 129 -10.24 -11.14 0.68
C ARG A 129 -10.27 -9.62 0.66
N LEU A 130 -9.12 -8.95 0.70
CA LEU A 130 -9.05 -7.48 0.70
C LEU A 130 -9.74 -6.88 -0.53
N LYS A 131 -9.54 -7.49 -1.72
CA LYS A 131 -10.24 -7.10 -2.95
C LYS A 131 -11.75 -7.33 -2.86
N GLY A 132 -12.17 -8.44 -2.27
CA GLY A 132 -13.59 -8.81 -2.12
C GLY A 132 -14.39 -7.90 -1.17
N LEU A 133 -13.72 -7.17 -0.27
CA LEU A 133 -14.40 -6.27 0.68
C LEU A 133 -14.93 -4.98 0.04
N CYS A 134 -14.58 -4.67 -1.22
CA CYS A 134 -14.99 -3.43 -1.91
C CYS A 134 -14.65 -2.13 -1.16
N ILE A 135 -13.73 -2.18 -0.19
CA ILE A 135 -13.27 -1.01 0.59
C ILE A 135 -12.32 -0.10 -0.19
N THR A 136 -11.82 -0.59 -1.32
CA THR A 136 -10.88 0.15 -2.15
C THR A 136 -11.63 1.03 -3.15
N THR A 137 -11.31 2.31 -3.19
CA THR A 137 -11.87 3.26 -4.15
C THR A 137 -10.84 3.60 -5.23
N ARG A 138 -11.31 4.00 -6.41
CA ARG A 138 -10.45 4.67 -7.39
C ARG A 138 -10.43 6.16 -7.08
N SER A 139 -9.27 6.67 -6.65
CA SER A 139 -9.11 8.07 -6.25
C SER A 139 -7.86 8.66 -6.90
N ARG A 140 -7.94 9.90 -7.41
CA ARG A 140 -6.76 10.66 -7.88
C ARG A 140 -6.13 11.33 -6.68
N ASN A 141 -4.91 10.92 -6.34
CA ASN A 141 -4.12 11.41 -5.23
C ASN A 141 -2.96 12.24 -5.79
N ILE A 142 -2.79 13.46 -5.30
CA ILE A 142 -1.62 14.29 -5.62
C ILE A 142 -0.49 13.84 -4.70
N LEU A 143 0.66 13.51 -5.26
CA LEU A 143 1.83 13.06 -4.51
C LEU A 143 2.66 14.28 -4.12
N VAL A 144 3.04 14.36 -2.85
CA VAL A 144 3.86 15.46 -2.30
C VAL A 144 5.12 14.95 -1.62
#